data_AF-A0A6G0WJG3-F1
#
_entry.id   AF-A0A6G0WJG3-F1
#
_cell.length_a   1.000
_cell.length_b   1.000
_cell.length_c   1.000
_cell.angle_alpha   90.00
_cell.angle_beta   90.00
_cell.angle_gamma   90.00
#
_symmetry.space_group_name_H-M   'P 1'
#
loop_
_entity.id
_entity.type
_entity.pdbx_description
1 polymer ?
#
loop_
_entity_poly.entity_id
_entity_poly.type
_entity_poly.pdbx_seq_one_letter_code
_entity_poly.pdbx_strand_id
1 'polypeptide(L)'
;MVLQRLASSVRRLVERSQWSFMPQVQLQLLPGVNAFDGDEEEDSEMNDSLWHACPKSKVTRSRKRIRNNDPSKRLKNIVHLQDCEHCGNKKLRHRLCMGCYKKGAYFTA
;
A
#
# COMPACT_ATOMS: atom_id res chain seq x y z
N MET A 1 -29.46 31.85 -1.46
CA MET A 1 -28.37 30.98 -0.96
C MET A 1 -28.86 29.78 -0.14
N VAL A 2 -29.86 29.92 0.75
CA VAL A 2 -30.38 28.80 1.57
C VAL A 2 -31.14 27.75 0.75
N LEU A 3 -31.97 28.18 -0.21
CA LEU A 3 -32.72 27.28 -1.09
C LEU A 3 -31.81 26.41 -1.99
N GLN A 4 -30.68 26.95 -2.46
CA GLN A 4 -29.69 26.20 -3.24
C GLN A 4 -28.98 25.12 -2.41
N ARG A 5 -28.78 25.36 -1.10
CA ARG A 5 -28.21 24.37 -0.18
C ARG A 5 -29.20 23.25 0.14
N LEU A 6 -30.48 23.57 0.23
CA LEU A 6 -31.54 22.58 0.48
C LEU A 6 -31.75 21.67 -0.75
N ALA A 7 -31.77 22.25 -1.95
CA ALA A 7 -31.88 21.49 -3.21
C ALA A 7 -30.68 20.54 -3.45
N SER A 8 -29.45 20.98 -3.11
CA SER A 8 -28.25 20.13 -3.23
C SER A 8 -28.17 19.05 -2.15
N SER A 9 -28.74 19.27 -0.97
CA SER A 9 -28.84 18.25 0.09
C SER A 9 -29.83 17.14 -0.27
N VAL A 10 -31.00 17.50 -0.84
CA VAL A 10 -32.01 16.52 -1.29
C VAL A 10 -31.48 15.68 -2.46
N ARG A 11 -30.72 16.27 -3.40
CA ARG A 11 -30.09 15.51 -4.50
C ARG A 11 -29.10 14.45 -4.02
N ARG A 12 -28.29 14.74 -3.00
CA ARG A 12 -27.35 13.77 -2.41
C ARG A 12 -28.03 12.60 -1.69
N LEU A 13 -29.26 12.79 -1.22
CA LEU A 13 -30.08 11.75 -0.59
C LEU A 13 -30.80 10.86 -1.62
N VAL A 14 -31.10 11.40 -2.81
CA VAL A 14 -31.78 10.68 -3.90
C VAL A 14 -30.79 10.01 -4.85
N GLU A 15 -29.54 10.48 -4.93
CA GLU A 15 -28.44 9.75 -5.54
C GLU A 15 -28.11 8.53 -4.67
N ARG A 16 -28.85 7.46 -4.96
CA ARG A 16 -28.62 6.08 -4.55
C ARG A 16 -27.12 5.85 -4.49
N SER A 17 -26.62 5.79 -3.26
CA SER A 17 -25.24 5.45 -2.93
C SER A 17 -24.90 4.19 -3.72
N GLN A 18 -24.21 4.41 -4.83
CA GLN A 18 -23.61 3.36 -5.62
C GLN A 18 -22.52 2.88 -4.67
N TRP A 19 -22.80 1.79 -3.97
CA TRP A 19 -21.75 1.05 -3.30
C TRP A 19 -20.83 0.54 -4.39
N SER A 20 -19.90 1.38 -4.83
CA SER A 20 -18.71 1.00 -5.57
C SER A 20 -17.80 0.27 -4.58
N PHE A 21 -18.26 -0.91 -4.15
CA PHE A 21 -17.53 -1.92 -3.40
C PHE A 21 -16.49 -2.65 -4.27
N MET A 22 -16.28 -2.20 -5.50
CA MET A 22 -15.15 -2.62 -6.33
C MET A 22 -14.30 -1.37 -6.58
N PRO A 23 -13.01 -1.34 -6.18
CA PRO A 23 -12.12 -0.35 -6.76
C PRO A 23 -12.11 -0.63 -8.26
N GLN A 24 -12.71 0.26 -9.04
CA GLN A 24 -12.59 0.24 -10.48
C GLN A 24 -11.13 0.51 -10.78
N VAL A 25 -10.36 -0.56 -10.92
CA VAL A 25 -9.01 -0.51 -11.45
C VAL A 25 -9.20 -0.09 -12.90
N GLN A 26 -9.15 1.22 -13.13
CA GLN A 26 -9.23 1.79 -14.46
C GLN A 26 -7.88 1.45 -15.10
N LEU A 27 -7.80 0.27 -15.70
CA LEU A 27 -6.65 -0.20 -16.44
C LEU A 27 -6.53 0.71 -17.67
N GLN A 28 -5.81 1.82 -17.52
CA GLN A 28 -5.42 2.67 -18.63
C GLN A 28 -4.37 1.89 -19.42
N LEU A 29 -4.84 1.16 -20.44
CA LEU A 29 -3.97 0.60 -21.46
C LEU A 29 -3.23 1.76 -22.14
N LEU A 30 -1.91 1.84 -21.94
CA LEU A 30 -1.06 2.76 -22.68
C LEU A 30 -1.10 2.39 -24.16
N PRO A 31 -1.19 3.38 -25.08
CA PRO A 31 -1.10 3.12 -26.51
C PRO A 31 0.34 2.71 -26.83
N GLY A 32 0.54 1.44 -27.18
CA GLY A 32 1.88 0.89 -27.42
C GLY A 32 2.07 -0.58 -27.03
N VAL A 33 1.04 -1.24 -26.48
CA VAL A 33 0.96 -2.71 -26.56
C VAL A 33 0.72 -3.03 -28.02
N ASN A 34 1.78 -3.42 -28.71
CA ASN A 34 1.68 -4.06 -30.03
C ASN A 34 0.66 -5.18 -29.90
N ALA A 35 -0.40 -5.14 -30.71
CA ALA A 35 -1.19 -6.33 -30.99
C ALA A 35 -0.21 -7.37 -31.50
N PHE A 36 0.08 -8.36 -30.67
CA PHE A 36 0.89 -9.49 -31.05
C PHE A 36 -0.04 -10.35 -31.90
N ASP A 37 -0.01 -10.13 -33.22
CA ASP A 37 -0.54 -11.08 -34.21
C ASP A 37 0.36 -12.33 -34.19
N GLY A 38 0.30 -13.08 -33.09
CA GLY A 38 1.04 -14.30 -32.84
C GLY A 38 0.21 -15.17 -31.92
N ASP A 39 -0.43 -16.17 -32.52
CA ASP A 39 -1.08 -17.33 -31.88
C ASP A 39 -1.89 -17.01 -30.60
N GLU A 40 -3.04 -16.35 -30.78
CA GLU A 40 -3.97 -15.94 -29.72
C GLU A 40 -4.62 -17.10 -28.92
N GLU A 41 -4.37 -18.36 -29.27
CA GLU A 41 -5.07 -19.50 -28.64
C GLU A 41 -4.41 -19.95 -27.31
N GLU A 42 -3.08 -19.93 -27.18
CA GLU A 42 -2.40 -20.41 -25.95
C GLU A 42 -2.46 -19.40 -24.79
N ASP A 43 -2.47 -18.10 -25.09
CA ASP A 43 -2.61 -17.05 -24.07
C ASP A 43 -4.03 -16.99 -23.51
N SER A 44 -5.05 -17.34 -24.30
CA SER A 44 -6.45 -17.31 -23.86
C SER A 44 -6.75 -18.34 -22.76
N GLU A 45 -6.18 -19.54 -22.84
CA GLU A 45 -6.36 -20.62 -21.86
C GLU A 45 -5.58 -20.41 -20.54
N MET A 46 -4.36 -19.86 -20.63
CA MET A 46 -3.55 -19.48 -19.47
C MET A 46 -4.21 -18.34 -18.67
N ASN A 47 -4.80 -17.38 -19.38
CA ASN A 47 -5.54 -16.28 -18.75
C ASN A 47 -6.84 -16.76 -18.08
N ASP A 48 -7.56 -17.71 -18.67
CA ASP A 48 -8.80 -18.28 -18.10
C ASP A 48 -8.56 -19.00 -16.77
N SER A 49 -7.45 -19.73 -16.67
CA SER A 49 -7.03 -20.42 -15.43
C SER A 49 -6.79 -19.46 -14.25
N LEU A 50 -6.31 -18.24 -14.50
CA LEU A 50 -6.08 -17.24 -13.46
C LEU A 50 -7.39 -16.62 -12.95
N TRP A 51 -8.39 -16.43 -13.83
CA TRP A 51 -9.72 -15.95 -13.45
C TRP A 51 -10.48 -16.93 -12.57
N HIS A 52 -10.20 -18.24 -12.72
CA HIS A 52 -10.76 -19.29 -11.88
C HIS A 52 -9.97 -19.56 -10.59
N ALA A 53 -8.82 -18.91 -10.39
CA ALA A 53 -7.97 -19.11 -9.22
C ALA A 53 -8.55 -18.43 -7.96
N CYS A 54 -9.47 -19.12 -7.29
CA CYS A 54 -10.00 -18.71 -6.00
C CYS A 54 -9.46 -19.60 -4.88
N PRO A 55 -9.15 -19.06 -3.68
CA PRO A 55 -8.88 -19.88 -2.51
C PRO A 55 -10.05 -20.85 -2.25
N LYS A 56 -9.81 -22.16 -2.45
CA LYS A 56 -10.85 -23.18 -2.30
C LYS A 56 -11.48 -23.23 -0.91
N SER A 57 -10.73 -22.86 0.13
CA SER A 57 -11.19 -22.94 1.52
C SER A 57 -10.56 -21.87 2.42
N LYS A 58 -11.22 -21.58 3.54
CA LYS A 58 -10.75 -20.63 4.55
C LYS A 58 -9.53 -21.19 5.29
N VAL A 59 -8.47 -20.38 5.40
CA VAL A 59 -7.29 -20.73 6.20
C VAL A 59 -7.62 -20.70 7.69
N THR A 60 -7.29 -21.78 8.42
CA THR A 60 -7.52 -21.86 9.86
C THR A 60 -6.68 -20.84 10.63
N ARG A 61 -7.17 -20.41 11.81
CA ARG A 61 -6.45 -19.46 12.69
C ARG A 61 -5.04 -19.95 13.03
N SER A 62 -4.88 -21.26 13.28
CA SER A 62 -3.58 -21.86 13.60
C SER A 62 -2.57 -21.69 12.46
N ARG A 63 -2.96 -22.03 11.22
CA ARG A 63 -2.12 -21.89 10.02
C ARG A 63 -1.75 -20.43 9.75
N LYS A 64 -2.72 -19.52 9.86
CA LYS A 64 -2.47 -18.07 9.70
C LYS A 64 -1.49 -17.56 10.75
N ARG A 65 -1.61 -18.00 12.01
CA ARG A 65 -0.71 -17.61 13.10
C ARG A 65 0.72 -18.07 12.85
N ILE A 66 0.92 -19.32 12.45
CA ILE A 66 2.25 -19.88 12.15
C ILE A 66 2.91 -19.08 11.02
N ARG A 67 2.19 -18.88 9.91
CA ARG A 67 2.71 -18.13 8.75
C ARG A 67 3.06 -16.67 9.06
N ASN A 68 2.36 -16.05 10.00
CA ASN A 68 2.58 -14.65 10.38
C ASN A 68 3.66 -14.50 11.46
N ASN A 69 3.78 -15.47 12.37
CA ASN A 69 4.76 -15.44 13.48
C ASN A 69 6.10 -16.09 13.13
N ASP A 70 6.29 -16.47 11.86
CA ASP A 70 7.54 -16.99 11.34
C ASP A 70 8.72 -16.07 11.72
N PRO A 71 9.84 -16.62 12.23
CA PRO A 71 11.02 -15.83 12.60
C PRO A 71 11.55 -14.91 11.51
N SER A 72 11.37 -15.28 10.23
CA SER A 72 11.79 -14.47 9.07
C SER A 72 11.02 -13.15 8.95
N LYS A 73 9.75 -13.13 9.35
CA LYS A 73 8.85 -11.96 9.26
C LYS A 73 8.80 -11.15 10.55
N ARG A 74 9.39 -11.67 11.63
CA ARG A 74 9.42 -10.99 12.91
C ARG A 74 10.29 -9.75 12.83
N LEU A 75 9.85 -8.66 13.48
CA LEU A 75 10.67 -7.46 13.61
C LEU A 75 11.96 -7.83 14.36
N LYS A 76 13.09 -7.62 13.70
CA LYS A 76 14.41 -7.84 14.29
C LYS A 76 14.76 -6.66 15.19
N ASN A 77 15.41 -6.94 16.31
CA ASN A 77 15.89 -5.90 17.21
C ASN A 77 16.96 -5.05 16.51
N ILE A 78 16.82 -3.73 16.61
CA ILE A 78 17.83 -2.78 16.12
C ILE A 78 18.97 -2.77 17.14
N VAL A 79 20.12 -3.35 16.77
CA VAL A 79 21.32 -3.41 17.65
C VAL A 79 22.28 -2.24 17.44
N HIS A 80 22.14 -1.51 16.34
CA HIS A 80 23.10 -0.48 15.91
C HIS A 80 22.68 0.94 16.33
N LEU A 81 22.12 1.09 17.53
CA LEU A 81 21.89 2.39 18.16
C LEU A 81 23.20 2.87 18.83
N GLN A 82 23.54 4.14 18.66
CA GLN A 82 24.71 4.79 19.23
C GLN A 82 24.31 6.13 19.82
N ASP A 83 25.08 6.68 20.76
CA ASP A 83 24.80 8.01 21.31
C ASP A 83 25.28 9.12 20.36
N CYS A 84 24.55 10.23 20.34
CA CYS A 84 24.95 11.43 19.61
C CYS A 84 25.96 12.23 20.45
N GLU A 85 27.12 12.55 19.88
CA GLU A 85 28.18 13.32 20.54
C GLU A 85 27.76 14.73 20.99
N HIS A 86 26.78 15.34 20.32
CA HIS A 86 26.36 16.72 20.62
C HIS A 86 25.23 16.81 21.65
N CYS A 87 24.27 15.88 21.60
CA CYS A 87 23.04 15.98 22.40
C CYS A 87 22.74 14.75 23.28
N GLY A 88 23.58 13.71 23.23
CA GLY A 88 23.39 12.48 24.01
C GLY A 88 22.19 11.61 23.61
N ASN A 89 21.41 12.00 22.59
CA ASN A 89 20.28 11.19 22.13
C ASN A 89 20.74 9.99 21.30
N LYS A 90 20.05 8.87 21.43
CA LYS A 90 20.30 7.68 20.61
C LYS A 90 20.01 7.98 19.13
N LYS A 91 20.98 7.69 18.28
CA LYS A 91 20.90 7.74 16.81
C LYS A 91 21.23 6.37 16.21
N LEU A 92 20.83 6.14 14.97
CA LEU A 92 21.27 4.96 14.22
C LEU A 92 22.72 5.15 13.76
N ARG A 93 23.48 4.06 13.67
CA ARG A 93 24.83 4.06 13.10
C ARG A 93 24.79 4.61 11.65
N HIS A 94 25.77 5.45 11.30
CA HIS A 94 25.91 6.12 9.98
C HIS A 94 24.79 7.09 9.60
N ARG A 95 23.93 7.51 10.54
CA ARG A 95 22.90 8.53 10.32
C ARG A 95 23.16 9.76 11.21
N LEU A 96 22.94 10.96 10.67
CA LEU A 96 22.96 12.19 11.46
C LEU A 96 21.84 12.17 12.50
N CYS A 97 22.09 12.75 13.68
CA CYS A 97 21.04 12.86 14.69
C CYS A 97 19.95 13.80 14.19
N MET A 98 18.72 13.29 14.06
CA MET A 98 17.58 14.08 13.55
C MET A 98 17.27 15.27 14.45
N GLY A 99 17.53 15.17 15.76
CA GLY A 99 17.36 16.28 16.70
C GLY A 99 18.37 17.41 16.46
N CYS A 100 19.66 17.07 16.33
CA CYS A 100 20.71 18.06 16.05
C CYS A 100 20.58 18.65 14.64
N TYR A 101 20.19 17.84 13.65
CA TYR A 101 19.95 18.29 12.28
C TYR A 101 18.84 19.34 12.22
N LYS A 102 17.70 19.08 12.88
CA LYS A 102 16.58 20.05 12.95
C LYS A 102 16.94 21.36 13.64
N LYS A 103 17.83 21.31 14.64
CA LYS A 103 18.29 22.50 15.37
C LYS A 103 19.36 23.30 14.61
N GLY A 104 19.87 22.79 13.49
CA GLY A 104 20.94 23.44 12.75
C GLY A 104 22.32 23.36 13.39
N ALA A 105 22.49 22.59 14.47
CA ALA A 105 23.71 22.58 15.27
C ALA A 105 24.97 22.06 14.54
N TYR A 106 24.80 21.34 13.42
CA TYR A 106 25.92 20.88 12.58
C TYR A 106 26.38 21.91 11.55
N PHE A 107 25.57 22.94 11.28
CA PHE A 107 25.81 23.91 10.20
C PHE A 107 26.32 25.25 10.72
N THR A 108 26.17 25.50 12.02
CA THR A 108 26.68 26.69 12.69
C THR A 108 28.09 26.41 13.22
N ALA A 109 29.06 26.39 12.32
CA ALA A 109 30.49 26.51 12.64
C ALA A 109 30.96 27.90 12.21
#